data_AF-A0A8R1HWN3-F1
#
_entry.id   AF-A0A8R1HWN3-F1
#
_cell.length_a   1.000
_cell.length_b   1.000
_cell.length_c   1.000
_cell.angle_alpha   90.00
_cell.angle_beta   90.00
_cell.angle_gamma   90.00
#
_symmetry.space_group_name_H-M   'P 1'
#
loop_
_entity.id
_entity.type
_entity.pdbx_description
1 polymer ?
#
loop_
_entity_poly.entity_id
_entity_poly.type
_entity_poly.pdbx_seq_one_letter_code
_entity_poly.pdbx_strand_id
1 'polypeptide(L)'
;VDYEKIGRSGQDEDTFALLYGVFASKAAVIKASISVVEQRFASVPEFEEMLAECQYAYFSRRHLLLASILESTLANLSATHAESTCRLTRDACTFMLRTCDDEYRLYRQFFVTRNGNEPGMKSGDGRISPAMSTITSVFTSQPQQVHPFETFTEQMCRTLYDMLRPRIVHNPHLETLAELCNMIKVDMIENRCSLQMVATILGDDAHQDPNGSGMNPRAGFVSVMGELVGDIAERIVYR
;
A
#
# COMPACT_ATOMS: atom_id res chain seq x y z
N VAL A 1 26.71 -5.45 -28.14
CA VAL A 1 25.51 -4.83 -27.55
C VAL A 1 24.38 -5.82 -27.77
N ASP A 2 23.97 -6.55 -26.74
CA ASP A 2 22.89 -7.53 -26.83
C ASP A 2 21.55 -6.83 -27.04
N TYR A 3 21.05 -6.86 -28.27
CA TYR A 3 19.78 -6.23 -28.64
C TYR A 3 18.55 -6.95 -28.08
N GLU A 4 18.71 -8.14 -27.49
CA GLU A 4 17.59 -8.89 -26.87
C GLU A 4 17.19 -8.36 -25.48
N LYS A 5 18.07 -7.61 -24.79
CA LYS A 5 17.77 -7.09 -23.44
C LYS A 5 16.91 -5.82 -23.44
N ILE A 6 16.81 -5.11 -24.57
CA ILE A 6 16.06 -3.84 -24.66
C ILE A 6 14.59 -4.07 -24.99
N GLY A 7 14.23 -5.18 -25.67
CA GLY A 7 12.84 -5.49 -26.02
C GLY A 7 12.01 -6.05 -24.86
N ARG A 8 12.66 -6.65 -23.85
CA ARG A 8 11.97 -7.39 -22.78
C ARG A 8 11.45 -6.49 -21.66
N SER A 9 12.19 -5.43 -21.32
CA SER A 9 11.76 -4.44 -20.32
C SER A 9 10.57 -3.61 -20.78
N GLY A 10 10.40 -3.40 -22.09
CA GLY A 10 9.25 -2.68 -22.64
C GLY A 10 7.95 -3.47 -22.58
N GLN A 11 8.00 -4.80 -22.78
CA GLN A 11 6.80 -5.65 -22.74
C GLN A 11 6.18 -5.74 -21.35
N ASP A 12 6.99 -5.78 -20.30
CA ASP A 12 6.50 -5.82 -18.91
C ASP A 12 5.89 -4.46 -18.51
N GLU A 13 6.50 -3.35 -18.90
CA GLU A 13 5.96 -1.99 -18.71
C GLU A 13 4.65 -1.77 -19.49
N ASP A 14 4.57 -2.22 -20.74
CA ASP A 14 3.34 -2.16 -21.55
C ASP A 14 2.22 -3.01 -20.94
N THR A 15 2.57 -4.19 -20.41
CA THR A 15 1.63 -5.08 -19.72
C THR A 15 1.12 -4.45 -18.43
N PHE A 16 2.01 -3.81 -17.66
CA PHE A 16 1.65 -3.07 -16.45
C PHE A 16 0.72 -1.90 -16.80
N ALA A 17 1.11 -1.04 -17.73
CA ALA A 17 0.30 0.10 -18.18
C ALA A 17 -1.09 -0.33 -18.66
N LEU A 18 -1.16 -1.41 -19.46
CA LEU A 18 -2.43 -1.98 -19.93
C LEU A 18 -3.29 -2.47 -18.76
N LEU A 19 -2.71 -3.21 -17.82
CA LEU A 19 -3.41 -3.76 -16.67
C LEU A 19 -3.99 -2.67 -15.76
N TYR A 20 -3.25 -1.59 -15.48
CA TYR A 20 -3.78 -0.46 -14.71
C TYR A 20 -4.81 0.33 -15.50
N GLY A 21 -4.58 0.58 -16.80
CA GLY A 21 -5.51 1.29 -17.66
C GLY A 21 -6.87 0.60 -17.78
N VAL A 22 -6.88 -0.74 -17.91
CA VAL A 22 -8.12 -1.52 -17.97
C VAL A 22 -8.92 -1.40 -16.67
N PHE A 23 -8.28 -1.53 -15.50
CA PHE A 23 -8.96 -1.35 -14.21
C PHE A 23 -9.46 0.08 -14.02
N ALA A 24 -8.61 1.08 -14.27
CA ALA A 24 -8.97 2.49 -14.16
C ALA A 24 -10.20 2.84 -15.04
N SER A 25 -10.30 2.26 -16.24
CA SER A 25 -11.46 2.44 -17.13
C SER A 25 -12.80 1.97 -16.54
N LYS A 26 -12.77 1.07 -15.55
CA LYS A 26 -13.97 0.53 -14.87
C LYS A 26 -14.24 1.21 -13.53
N ALA A 27 -13.26 1.91 -12.97
CA ALA A 27 -13.33 2.50 -11.64
C ALA A 27 -14.53 3.44 -11.48
N ALA A 28 -14.74 4.35 -12.44
CA ALA A 28 -15.81 5.35 -12.37
C ALA A 28 -17.22 4.73 -12.30
N VAL A 29 -17.46 3.64 -13.06
CA VAL A 29 -18.76 2.96 -13.10
C VAL A 29 -19.03 2.22 -11.78
N ILE A 30 -18.03 1.50 -11.28
CA ILE A 30 -18.13 0.77 -10.01
C ILE A 30 -18.32 1.73 -8.85
N LYS A 31 -17.52 2.81 -8.80
CA LYS A 31 -17.65 3.87 -7.80
C LYS A 31 -19.04 4.49 -7.80
N ALA A 32 -19.57 4.87 -8.97
CA ALA A 32 -20.90 5.45 -9.08
C ALA A 32 -21.98 4.47 -8.57
N SER A 33 -21.83 3.18 -8.86
CA SER A 33 -22.75 2.14 -8.40
C SER A 33 -22.71 2.00 -6.87
N ILE A 34 -21.52 1.93 -6.27
CA ILE A 34 -21.34 1.90 -4.82
C ILE A 34 -21.97 3.14 -4.17
N SER A 35 -21.73 4.34 -4.71
CA SER A 35 -22.31 5.58 -4.17
C SER A 35 -23.83 5.63 -4.22
N VAL A 36 -24.46 5.06 -5.26
CA VAL A 36 -25.93 4.98 -5.35
C VAL A 36 -26.50 4.04 -4.27
N VAL A 37 -25.81 2.93 -4.01
CA VAL A 37 -26.21 2.00 -2.94
C VAL A 37 -25.99 2.65 -1.58
N GLU A 38 -24.84 3.30 -1.36
CA GLU A 38 -24.51 4.04 -0.14
C GLU A 38 -25.58 5.10 0.18
N GLN A 39 -25.98 5.92 -0.79
CA GLN A 39 -27.01 6.96 -0.61
C GLN A 39 -28.36 6.39 -0.11
N ARG A 40 -28.67 5.14 -0.45
CA ARG A 40 -29.96 4.49 -0.12
C ARG A 40 -29.88 3.63 1.14
N PHE A 41 -28.71 3.07 1.43
CA PHE A 41 -28.57 1.97 2.39
C PHE A 41 -27.42 2.17 3.39
N ALA A 42 -26.79 3.34 3.47
CA ALA A 42 -25.66 3.59 4.40
C ALA A 42 -25.98 3.29 5.88
N SER A 43 -27.25 3.31 6.30
CA SER A 43 -27.64 3.04 7.69
C SER A 43 -27.81 1.56 8.03
N VAL A 44 -27.74 0.65 7.04
CA VAL A 44 -27.96 -0.79 7.26
C VAL A 44 -26.62 -1.54 7.22
N PRO A 45 -26.39 -2.51 8.13
CA PRO A 45 -25.11 -3.24 8.21
C PRO A 45 -24.78 -4.02 6.93
N GLU A 46 -25.80 -4.43 6.16
CA GLU A 46 -25.64 -5.16 4.90
C GLU A 46 -24.89 -4.34 3.84
N PHE A 47 -24.91 -3.00 3.93
CA PHE A 47 -24.10 -2.15 3.04
C PHE A 47 -22.61 -2.28 3.33
N GLU A 48 -22.21 -2.25 4.60
CA GLU A 48 -20.82 -2.43 5.03
C GLU A 48 -20.30 -3.82 4.65
N GLU A 49 -21.11 -4.87 4.84
CA GLU A 49 -20.79 -6.23 4.41
C GLU A 49 -20.61 -6.33 2.89
N MET A 50 -21.54 -5.76 2.11
CA MET A 50 -21.44 -5.73 0.66
C MET A 50 -20.18 -4.96 0.20
N LEU A 51 -19.86 -3.83 0.84
CA LEU A 51 -18.67 -3.04 0.53
C LEU A 51 -17.39 -3.83 0.85
N ALA A 52 -17.34 -4.51 1.99
CA ALA A 52 -16.22 -5.38 2.36
C ALA A 52 -16.03 -6.52 1.35
N GLU A 53 -17.11 -7.17 0.89
CA GLU A 53 -17.06 -8.20 -0.16
C GLU A 53 -16.54 -7.63 -1.49
N CYS A 54 -16.95 -6.41 -1.87
CA CYS A 54 -16.45 -5.74 -3.07
C CYS A 54 -14.94 -5.45 -2.97
N GLN A 55 -14.48 -4.96 -1.83
CA GLN A 55 -13.05 -4.70 -1.57
C GLN A 55 -12.25 -6.01 -1.58
N TYR A 56 -12.76 -7.06 -0.94
CA TYR A 56 -12.13 -8.38 -0.94
C TYR A 56 -11.99 -8.94 -2.36
N ALA A 57 -13.05 -8.88 -3.16
CA ALA A 57 -13.04 -9.33 -4.55
C ALA A 57 -12.02 -8.53 -5.39
N TYR A 58 -11.96 -7.21 -5.18
CA TYR A 58 -10.98 -6.34 -5.82
C TYR A 58 -9.55 -6.77 -5.47
N PHE A 59 -9.20 -6.85 -4.19
CA PHE A 59 -7.85 -7.20 -3.75
C PHE A 59 -7.45 -8.61 -4.17
N SER A 60 -8.36 -9.57 -4.07
CA SER A 60 -8.13 -10.94 -4.53
C SER A 60 -7.75 -10.97 -6.01
N ARG A 61 -8.45 -10.20 -6.85
CA ARG A 61 -8.15 -10.15 -8.28
C ARG A 61 -6.85 -9.39 -8.57
N ARG A 62 -6.59 -8.27 -7.86
CA ARG A 62 -5.32 -7.54 -7.99
C ARG A 62 -4.14 -8.41 -7.60
N HIS A 63 -4.22 -9.09 -6.47
CA HIS A 63 -3.17 -9.99 -5.98
C HIS A 63 -2.84 -11.08 -7.01
N LEU A 64 -3.86 -11.76 -7.54
CA LEU A 64 -3.66 -12.82 -8.55
C LEU A 64 -2.92 -12.31 -9.79
N LEU A 65 -3.21 -11.10 -10.25
CA LEU A 65 -2.59 -10.54 -11.44
C LEU A 65 -1.19 -9.98 -11.18
N LEU A 66 -0.97 -9.39 -10.01
CA LEU A 66 0.30 -8.77 -9.65
C LEU A 66 1.32 -9.80 -9.19
N ALA A 67 0.91 -10.89 -8.53
CA ALA A 67 1.83 -11.90 -8.01
C ALA A 67 2.82 -12.40 -9.08
N SER A 68 2.33 -12.74 -10.27
CA SER A 68 3.18 -13.21 -11.37
C SER A 68 4.12 -12.12 -11.91
N ILE A 69 3.65 -10.87 -11.96
CA ILE A 69 4.44 -9.72 -12.42
C ILE A 69 5.55 -9.40 -11.41
N LEU A 70 5.22 -9.39 -10.12
CA LEU A 70 6.16 -9.17 -9.03
C LEU A 70 7.24 -10.26 -9.02
N GLU A 71 6.84 -11.53 -9.05
CA GLU A 71 7.77 -12.66 -9.09
C GLU A 71 8.71 -12.60 -10.29
N SER A 72 8.18 -12.37 -11.50
CA SER A 72 8.97 -12.24 -12.72
C SER A 72 9.96 -11.07 -12.63
N THR A 73 9.49 -9.90 -12.19
CA THR A 73 10.32 -8.69 -12.11
C THR A 73 11.42 -8.82 -11.06
N LEU A 74 11.09 -9.35 -9.88
CA LEU A 74 12.07 -9.59 -8.81
C LEU A 74 13.08 -10.67 -9.20
N ALA A 75 12.67 -11.72 -9.92
CA ALA A 75 13.59 -12.71 -10.46
C ALA A 75 14.54 -12.09 -11.49
N ASN A 76 14.03 -11.24 -12.39
CA ASN A 76 14.83 -10.51 -13.38
C ASN A 76 15.84 -9.55 -12.70
N LEU A 77 15.42 -8.81 -11.68
CA LEU A 77 16.31 -7.95 -10.88
C LEU A 77 17.38 -8.79 -10.17
N SER A 78 16.99 -9.92 -9.57
CA SER A 78 17.90 -10.83 -8.88
C SER A 78 18.96 -11.41 -9.82
N ALA A 79 18.59 -11.75 -11.06
CA ALA A 79 19.52 -12.20 -12.09
C ALA A 79 20.44 -11.06 -12.58
N THR A 80 19.90 -9.83 -12.71
CA THR A 80 20.65 -8.66 -13.20
C THR A 80 21.67 -8.15 -12.18
N HIS A 81 21.38 -8.28 -10.89
CA HIS A 81 22.21 -7.78 -9.80
C HIS A 81 22.77 -8.91 -8.92
N ALA A 82 23.05 -10.07 -9.51
CA ALA A 82 23.54 -11.25 -8.80
C ALA A 82 24.82 -10.99 -7.98
N GLU A 83 25.68 -10.07 -8.44
CA GLU A 83 26.96 -9.75 -7.79
C GLU A 83 26.86 -8.72 -6.65
N SER A 84 25.72 -8.03 -6.52
CA SER A 84 25.56 -6.99 -5.50
C SER A 84 24.19 -7.05 -4.85
N THR A 85 24.13 -7.69 -3.68
CA THR A 85 22.91 -7.76 -2.87
C THR A 85 22.42 -6.36 -2.48
N CYS A 86 23.32 -5.42 -2.16
CA CYS A 86 22.96 -4.05 -1.84
C CYS A 86 22.27 -3.32 -3.01
N ARG A 87 22.79 -3.48 -4.24
CA ARG A 87 22.14 -2.89 -5.43
C ARG A 87 20.80 -3.54 -5.71
N LEU A 88 20.75 -4.87 -5.68
CA LEU A 88 19.52 -5.64 -5.83
C LEU A 88 18.44 -5.16 -4.86
N THR A 89 18.75 -5.09 -3.57
CA THR A 89 17.80 -4.68 -2.52
C THR A 89 17.28 -3.27 -2.77
N ARG A 90 18.16 -2.31 -3.11
CA ARG A 90 17.73 -0.92 -3.39
C ARG A 90 16.75 -0.84 -4.56
N ASP A 91 17.07 -1.51 -5.67
CA ASP A 91 16.27 -1.44 -6.89
C ASP A 91 14.94 -2.20 -6.69
N ALA A 92 14.96 -3.34 -6.00
CA ALA A 92 13.77 -4.11 -5.65
C ALA A 92 12.86 -3.38 -4.66
N CYS A 93 13.40 -2.75 -3.61
CA CYS A 93 12.61 -1.92 -2.69
C CYS A 93 11.99 -0.73 -3.41
N THR A 94 12.73 -0.07 -4.30
CA THR A 94 12.21 1.05 -5.10
C THR A 94 11.05 0.61 -5.99
N PHE A 95 11.18 -0.55 -6.65
CA PHE A 95 10.10 -1.14 -7.43
C PHE A 95 8.87 -1.42 -6.56
N MET A 96 9.03 -2.13 -5.44
CA MET A 96 7.91 -2.46 -4.54
C MET A 96 7.19 -1.22 -4.01
N LEU A 97 7.93 -0.18 -3.63
CA LEU A 97 7.34 1.08 -3.16
C LEU A 97 6.50 1.76 -4.24
N ARG A 98 6.99 1.78 -5.49
CA ARG A 98 6.21 2.31 -6.63
C ARG A 98 4.95 1.49 -6.85
N THR A 99 5.04 0.16 -6.81
CA THR A 99 3.86 -0.70 -6.95
C THR A 99 2.84 -0.44 -5.84
N CYS A 100 3.27 -0.27 -4.59
CA CYS A 100 2.36 0.09 -3.49
C CYS A 100 1.65 1.43 -3.74
N ASP A 101 2.38 2.44 -4.21
CA ASP A 101 1.82 3.75 -4.54
C ASP A 101 0.81 3.67 -5.69
N ASP A 102 1.13 2.92 -6.76
CA ASP A 102 0.27 2.76 -7.92
C ASP A 102 -1.00 1.95 -7.61
N GLU A 103 -0.88 0.89 -6.78
CA GLU A 103 -2.03 0.17 -6.25
C GLU A 103 -2.93 1.06 -5.41
N TYR A 104 -2.34 1.90 -4.56
CA TYR A 104 -3.11 2.81 -3.74
C TYR A 104 -3.87 3.83 -4.58
N ARG A 105 -3.19 4.43 -5.58
CA ARG A 105 -3.81 5.35 -6.53
C ARG A 105 -4.98 4.70 -7.28
N LEU A 106 -4.81 3.46 -7.72
CA LEU A 106 -5.87 2.73 -8.39
C LEU A 106 -7.02 2.42 -7.44
N TYR A 107 -6.74 1.91 -6.24
CA TYR A 107 -7.74 1.61 -5.22
C TYR A 107 -8.61 2.83 -4.88
N ARG A 108 -8.00 4.02 -4.75
CA ARG A 108 -8.70 5.28 -4.49
C ARG A 108 -9.70 5.66 -5.59
N GLN A 109 -9.47 5.22 -6.83
CA GLN A 109 -10.42 5.48 -7.92
C GLN A 109 -11.71 4.67 -7.79
N PHE A 110 -11.69 3.54 -7.08
CA PHE A 110 -12.84 2.66 -6.89
C PHE A 110 -13.60 2.95 -5.61
N PHE A 111 -12.91 3.03 -4.47
CA PHE A 111 -13.54 2.90 -3.14
C PHE A 111 -13.53 4.15 -2.27
N VAL A 112 -12.95 5.26 -2.74
CA VAL A 112 -12.95 6.51 -1.96
C VAL A 112 -14.11 7.38 -2.41
N THR A 113 -15.16 7.43 -1.62
CA THR A 113 -16.26 8.37 -1.81
C THR A 113 -15.78 9.76 -1.38
N ARG A 114 -15.91 10.77 -2.25
CA ARG A 114 -15.76 12.16 -1.83
C ARG A 114 -16.94 12.44 -0.89
N ASN A 115 -16.65 12.63 0.40
CA ASN A 115 -17.64 13.11 1.36
C ASN A 115 -18.35 14.32 0.76
N GLY A 116 -19.68 14.24 0.69
CA GLY A 116 -20.54 15.17 -0.02
C GLY A 116 -20.50 16.57 0.59
N ASN A 117 -19.59 17.42 0.13
CA ASN A 117 -19.73 18.87 0.24
C ASN A 117 -20.44 19.39 -1.01
N GLU A 118 -21.73 19.06 -1.16
CA GLU A 118 -22.63 20.00 -1.82
C GLU A 118 -23.14 20.99 -0.76
N PRO A 119 -22.89 22.31 -0.90
CA PRO A 119 -23.43 23.31 0.02
C PRO A 119 -24.93 23.50 -0.27
N GLY A 120 -25.76 22.61 0.27
CA GLY A 120 -27.21 22.76 0.29
C GLY A 120 -27.62 23.94 1.18
N MET A 121 -28.44 24.83 0.62
CA MET A 121 -28.96 26.07 1.22
C MET A 121 -29.34 25.96 2.71
N LYS A 122 -28.71 26.80 3.54
CA LYS A 122 -29.22 27.17 4.86
C LYS A 122 -30.39 28.15 4.68
N SER A 123 -31.60 27.70 4.94
CA SER A 123 -32.68 28.56 5.47
C SER A 123 -32.84 28.23 6.95
N GLY A 124 -32.75 29.28 7.78
CA GLY A 124 -32.73 29.15 9.23
C GLY A 124 -34.07 28.75 9.84
N ASP A 125 -34.03 28.24 11.05
CA ASP A 125 -34.51 29.01 12.21
C ASP A 125 -33.84 28.47 13.47
N GLY A 126 -33.55 29.37 14.41
CA GLY A 126 -32.87 29.08 15.65
C GLY A 126 -33.78 28.43 16.66
N ARG A 127 -33.21 27.53 17.47
CA ARG A 127 -33.61 27.35 18.87
C ARG A 127 -32.46 26.74 19.68
N ILE A 128 -32.06 27.52 20.67
CA ILE A 128 -31.06 27.26 21.70
C ILE A 128 -31.70 26.34 22.75
N SER A 129 -30.99 25.32 23.24
CA SER A 129 -30.88 25.03 24.69
C SER A 129 -29.90 23.88 25.02
N PRO A 130 -29.39 23.83 26.27
CA PRO A 130 -28.06 23.31 26.60
C PRO A 130 -28.05 22.09 27.56
N ALA A 131 -26.82 21.61 27.84
CA ALA A 131 -26.37 20.76 28.96
C ALA A 131 -26.68 19.24 28.85
N MET A 132 -25.88 18.30 29.35
CA MET A 132 -24.62 18.33 30.12
C MET A 132 -23.89 17.00 29.91
N SER A 133 -22.55 17.05 29.97
CA SER A 133 -21.64 15.91 29.97
C SER A 133 -22.02 14.83 30.98
N THR A 134 -22.00 13.56 30.56
CA THR A 134 -21.65 12.45 31.44
C THR A 134 -20.48 11.72 30.81
N ILE A 135 -19.33 11.88 31.45
CA ILE A 135 -18.09 11.18 31.20
C ILE A 135 -18.35 9.69 31.38
N THR A 136 -18.34 8.94 30.28
CA THR A 136 -18.02 7.50 30.34
C THR A 136 -16.84 7.29 29.42
N SER A 137 -15.66 7.63 29.93
CA SER A 137 -14.40 7.08 29.44
C SER A 137 -14.40 5.60 29.84
N VAL A 138 -14.89 4.75 28.95
CA VAL A 138 -14.56 3.34 28.95
C VAL A 138 -13.56 3.13 27.83
N PHE A 139 -12.34 2.83 28.26
CA PHE A 139 -11.21 2.42 27.48
C PHE A 139 -11.52 1.10 26.77
N THR A 140 -12.30 1.16 25.69
CA THR A 140 -12.30 0.10 24.69
C THR A 140 -11.25 0.50 23.66
N SER A 141 -10.01 0.10 23.88
CA SER A 141 -9.09 -0.09 22.77
C SER A 141 -9.71 -1.17 21.89
N GLN A 142 -10.57 -0.77 20.95
CA GLN A 142 -10.91 -1.64 19.82
C GLN A 142 -9.57 -2.11 19.23
N PRO A 143 -9.37 -3.41 18.99
CA PRO A 143 -8.20 -3.84 18.23
C PRO A 143 -8.23 -3.02 16.93
N GLN A 144 -7.19 -2.22 16.67
CA GLN A 144 -7.06 -1.48 15.43
C GLN A 144 -7.28 -2.46 14.30
N GLN A 145 -8.45 -2.41 13.66
CA GLN A 145 -8.73 -3.26 12.52
C GLN A 145 -7.81 -2.78 11.40
N VAL A 146 -6.80 -3.59 11.11
CA VAL A 146 -5.83 -3.37 10.03
C VAL A 146 -6.62 -3.22 8.74
N HIS A 147 -6.41 -2.13 8.02
CA HIS A 147 -7.17 -1.86 6.81
C HIS A 147 -6.85 -2.93 5.73
N PRO A 148 -7.83 -3.45 4.96
CA PRO A 148 -7.60 -4.53 3.99
C PRO A 148 -6.49 -4.25 2.96
N PHE A 149 -6.29 -2.97 2.60
CA PHE A 149 -5.18 -2.53 1.74
C PHE A 149 -3.81 -2.79 2.36
N GLU A 150 -3.67 -2.64 3.68
CA GLU A 150 -2.40 -2.90 4.38
C GLU A 150 -2.05 -4.39 4.31
N THR A 151 -3.02 -5.26 4.57
CA THR A 151 -2.86 -6.72 4.41
C THR A 151 -2.47 -7.09 2.97
N PHE A 152 -3.11 -6.46 1.97
CA PHE A 152 -2.81 -6.69 0.56
C PHE A 152 -1.37 -6.27 0.20
N THR A 153 -0.95 -5.07 0.60
CA THR A 153 0.41 -4.59 0.35
C THR A 153 1.47 -5.39 1.12
N GLU A 154 1.15 -5.86 2.32
CA GLU A 154 1.99 -6.78 3.07
C GLU A 154 2.22 -8.08 2.28
N GLN A 155 1.17 -8.68 1.73
CA GLN A 155 1.28 -9.90 0.91
C GLN A 155 2.16 -9.70 -0.32
N MET A 156 2.08 -8.55 -0.98
CA MET A 156 2.97 -8.22 -2.09
C MET A 156 4.42 -8.04 -1.64
N CYS A 157 4.64 -7.41 -0.48
CA CYS A 157 5.98 -7.20 0.08
C CYS A 157 6.62 -8.49 0.60
N ARG A 158 5.83 -9.49 0.99
CA ARG A 158 6.33 -10.82 1.35
C ARG A 158 7.10 -11.48 0.19
N THR A 159 6.72 -11.24 -1.07
CA THR A 159 7.47 -11.73 -2.23
C THR A 159 8.90 -11.20 -2.27
N LEU A 160 9.11 -9.92 -1.90
CA LEU A 160 10.45 -9.34 -1.79
C LEU A 160 11.22 -9.92 -0.60
N TYR A 161 10.56 -10.06 0.54
CA TYR A 161 11.15 -10.68 1.74
C TYR A 161 11.65 -12.11 1.46
N ASP A 162 10.82 -12.95 0.84
CA ASP A 162 11.16 -14.34 0.53
C ASP A 162 12.33 -14.44 -0.46
N MET A 163 12.48 -13.47 -1.36
CA MET A 163 13.62 -13.40 -2.28
C MET A 163 14.92 -13.00 -1.56
N LEU A 164 14.86 -12.05 -0.62
CA LEU A 164 16.03 -11.52 0.07
C LEU A 164 16.48 -12.40 1.25
N ARG A 165 15.56 -13.07 1.94
CA ARG A 165 15.85 -13.86 3.15
C ARG A 165 16.94 -14.92 2.93
N PRO A 166 16.92 -15.74 1.86
CA PRO A 166 17.99 -16.70 1.59
C PRO A 166 19.36 -16.03 1.42
N ARG A 167 19.41 -14.84 0.81
CA ARG A 167 20.67 -14.10 0.64
C ARG A 167 21.21 -13.64 2.00
N ILE A 168 20.35 -13.16 2.90
CA ILE A 168 20.74 -12.71 4.25
C ILE A 168 21.26 -13.88 5.10
N VAL A 169 20.55 -15.00 5.10
CA VAL A 169 20.90 -16.18 5.91
C VAL A 169 22.28 -16.74 5.50
N HIS A 170 22.54 -16.83 4.20
CA HIS A 170 23.76 -17.44 3.66
C HIS A 170 24.94 -16.48 3.47
N ASN A 171 24.74 -15.15 3.48
CA ASN A 171 25.83 -14.19 3.22
C ASN A 171 26.89 -14.27 4.33
N PRO A 172 28.16 -14.63 4.08
CA PRO A 172 29.18 -14.75 5.13
C PRO A 172 29.70 -13.40 5.65
N HIS A 173 29.53 -12.31 4.89
CA HIS A 173 30.15 -11.02 5.15
C HIS A 173 29.24 -10.12 6.00
N LEU A 174 29.62 -9.93 7.27
CA LEU A 174 28.89 -9.07 8.21
C LEU A 174 28.81 -7.62 7.77
N GLU A 175 29.84 -7.10 7.11
CA GLU A 175 29.87 -5.74 6.57
C GLU A 175 28.73 -5.54 5.57
N THR A 176 28.53 -6.48 4.65
CA THR A 176 27.42 -6.43 3.69
C THR A 176 26.06 -6.48 4.39
N LEU A 177 25.92 -7.26 5.47
CA LEU A 177 24.69 -7.30 6.26
C LEU A 177 24.43 -5.98 7.00
N ALA A 178 25.47 -5.37 7.56
CA ALA A 178 25.36 -4.07 8.22
C ALA A 178 24.96 -2.97 7.22
N GLU A 179 25.57 -2.97 6.03
CA GLU A 179 25.18 -2.07 4.93
C GLU A 179 23.72 -2.27 4.51
N LEU A 180 23.28 -3.53 4.34
CA LEU A 180 21.89 -3.85 4.00
C LEU A 180 20.92 -3.39 5.09
N CYS A 181 21.25 -3.64 6.36
CA CYS A 181 20.44 -3.22 7.51
C CYS A 181 20.25 -1.70 7.50
N ASN A 182 21.35 -0.95 7.36
CA ASN A 182 21.31 0.51 7.34
C ASN A 182 20.54 1.03 6.12
N MET A 183 20.75 0.43 4.94
CA MET A 183 20.05 0.82 3.71
C MET A 183 18.54 0.58 3.83
N ILE A 184 18.10 -0.57 4.30
CA ILE A 184 16.66 -0.86 4.41
C ILE A 184 16.04 0.06 5.47
N LYS A 185 16.68 0.19 6.64
CA LYS A 185 16.14 0.99 7.74
C LYS A 185 16.11 2.48 7.41
N VAL A 186 17.25 3.06 7.03
CA VAL A 186 17.38 4.51 6.86
C VAL A 186 16.92 4.93 5.47
N ASP A 187 17.46 4.32 4.40
CA ASP A 187 17.16 4.78 3.04
C ASP A 187 15.76 4.40 2.59
N MET A 188 15.29 3.19 2.89
CA MET A 188 14.00 2.70 2.37
C MET A 188 12.85 3.00 3.35
N ILE A 189 12.98 2.68 4.64
CA ILE A 189 11.89 2.86 5.60
C ILE A 189 11.80 4.33 6.04
N GLU A 190 12.84 4.87 6.70
CA GLU A 190 12.78 6.21 7.28
C GLU A 190 12.63 7.30 6.21
N ASN A 191 13.49 7.28 5.19
CA ASN A 191 13.50 8.34 4.18
C ASN A 191 12.34 8.26 3.20
N ARG A 192 11.96 7.06 2.74
CA ARG A 192 10.91 6.92 1.72
C ARG A 192 9.54 6.73 2.35
N CYS A 193 9.38 6.01 3.45
CA CYS A 193 8.05 5.71 4.00
C CYS A 193 7.56 6.71 5.05
N SER A 194 8.31 7.81 5.27
CA SER A 194 7.87 8.89 6.14
C SER A 194 6.53 9.48 5.69
N LEU A 195 5.71 9.88 6.66
CA LEU A 195 4.40 10.49 6.44
C LEU A 195 4.45 11.71 5.51
N GLN A 196 5.56 12.46 5.53
CA GLN A 196 5.76 13.63 4.67
C GLN A 196 5.95 13.26 3.19
N MET A 197 6.66 12.17 2.90
CA MET A 197 6.78 11.64 1.54
C MET A 197 5.44 11.08 1.05
N VAL A 198 4.68 10.42 1.94
CA VAL A 198 3.34 9.91 1.64
C VAL A 198 2.40 11.08 1.27
N ALA A 199 2.39 12.17 2.05
CA ALA A 199 1.59 13.36 1.75
C ALA A 199 1.88 13.96 0.36
N THR A 200 3.14 13.93 -0.07
CA THR A 200 3.55 14.43 -1.40
C THR A 200 2.97 13.57 -2.54
N ILE A 201 2.77 12.27 -2.32
CA ILE A 201 2.25 11.32 -3.31
C ILE A 201 0.72 11.38 -3.40
N LEU A 202 0.07 11.71 -2.29
CA LEU A 202 -1.38 11.85 -2.15
C LEU A 202 -1.93 13.16 -2.73
N GLY A 203 -1.07 14.18 -2.90
CA GLY A 203 -1.49 15.52 -3.31
C GLY A 203 -2.18 16.30 -2.19
N ASP A 204 -2.44 17.59 -2.43
CA ASP A 204 -2.98 18.58 -1.47
C ASP A 204 -4.41 18.25 -0.95
N ASP A 205 -5.07 17.22 -1.51
CA ASP A 205 -6.41 16.76 -1.13
C ASP A 205 -6.47 16.14 0.29
N ALA A 206 -5.32 15.87 0.92
CA ALA A 206 -5.25 15.40 2.31
C ALA A 206 -5.73 16.47 3.32
N HIS A 207 -5.79 17.75 2.94
CA HIS A 207 -6.19 18.84 3.83
C HIS A 207 -7.71 19.04 3.95
N GLN A 208 -8.53 18.32 3.19
CA GLN A 208 -9.97 18.60 3.12
C GLN A 208 -10.87 17.49 3.65
N ASP A 209 -10.30 16.40 4.18
CA ASP A 209 -11.05 15.36 4.87
C ASP A 209 -10.60 15.25 6.33
N PRO A 210 -11.37 15.76 7.31
CA PRO A 210 -11.08 15.56 8.74
C PRO A 210 -11.21 14.10 9.16
N ASN A 211 -11.77 13.24 8.30
CA ASN A 211 -11.81 11.78 8.41
C ASN A 211 -10.91 11.08 7.38
N GLY A 212 -10.00 11.82 6.72
CA GLY A 212 -9.12 11.32 5.66
C GLY A 212 -8.52 10.00 6.11
N SER A 213 -8.98 8.90 5.47
CA SER A 213 -8.65 7.55 5.91
C SER A 213 -7.15 7.50 6.16
N GLY A 214 -6.74 7.42 7.43
CA GLY A 214 -5.36 7.54 7.91
C GLY A 214 -4.49 6.36 7.51
N MET A 215 -4.72 5.85 6.31
CA MET A 215 -4.13 4.68 5.71
C MET A 215 -2.81 5.09 5.08
N ASN A 216 -1.73 4.48 5.56
CA ASN A 216 -0.43 4.64 4.97
C ASN A 216 -0.26 3.59 3.87
N PRO A 217 -0.17 3.97 2.57
CA PRO A 217 -0.05 3.01 1.48
C PRO A 217 1.22 2.16 1.54
N ARG A 218 2.21 2.59 2.34
CA ARG A 218 3.49 1.91 2.52
C ARG A 218 3.56 1.14 3.84
N ALA A 219 2.49 1.08 4.63
CA ALA A 219 2.47 0.38 5.92
C ALA A 219 2.87 -1.10 5.79
N GLY A 220 2.31 -1.82 4.81
CA GLY A 220 2.66 -3.21 4.54
C GLY A 220 4.15 -3.38 4.20
N PHE A 221 4.72 -2.47 3.41
CA PHE A 221 6.16 -2.47 3.12
C PHE A 221 7.01 -2.25 4.38
N VAL A 222 6.66 -1.25 5.20
CA VAL A 222 7.38 -0.95 6.45
C VAL A 222 7.34 -2.14 7.41
N SER A 223 6.20 -2.81 7.54
CA SER A 223 6.06 -4.00 8.38
C SER A 223 7.03 -5.11 7.92
N VAL A 224 6.91 -5.53 6.67
CA VAL A 224 7.67 -6.66 6.12
C VAL A 224 9.17 -6.37 6.06
N MET A 225 9.57 -5.17 5.64
CA MET A 225 10.99 -4.80 5.61
C MET A 225 11.54 -4.55 7.02
N GLY A 226 10.70 -4.16 7.97
CA GLY A 226 11.04 -4.10 9.40
C GLY A 226 11.38 -5.47 9.96
N GLU A 227 10.60 -6.51 9.63
CA GLU A 227 10.90 -7.91 9.96
C GLU A 227 12.25 -8.34 9.36
N LEU A 228 12.51 -8.00 8.09
CA LEU A 228 13.78 -8.30 7.44
C LEU A 228 14.97 -7.63 8.14
N VAL A 229 14.82 -6.38 8.57
CA VAL A 229 15.83 -5.66 9.35
C VAL A 229 16.06 -6.36 10.70
N GLY A 230 15.00 -6.85 11.34
CA GLY A 230 15.08 -7.68 12.54
C GLY A 230 15.90 -8.95 12.30
N ASP A 231 15.61 -9.70 11.24
CA ASP A 231 16.35 -10.91 10.86
C ASP A 231 17.83 -10.62 10.57
N ILE A 232 18.14 -9.51 9.89
CA ILE A 232 19.52 -9.09 9.63
C ILE A 232 20.23 -8.76 10.95
N ALA A 233 19.58 -8.02 11.84
CA ALA A 233 20.15 -7.64 13.13
C ALA A 233 20.40 -8.85 14.02
N GLU A 234 19.43 -9.75 14.14
CA GLU A 234 19.58 -11.04 14.84
C GLU A 234 20.75 -11.82 14.24
N ARG A 235 20.80 -11.90 12.90
CA ARG A 235 21.89 -12.59 12.23
C ARG A 235 23.24 -11.96 12.58
N ILE A 236 23.41 -10.64 12.55
CA ILE A 236 24.67 -9.96 12.90
C ILE A 236 25.09 -10.27 14.35
N VAL A 237 24.15 -10.28 15.30
CA VAL A 237 24.42 -10.48 16.73
C VAL A 237 24.83 -11.92 17.04
N TYR A 238 24.18 -12.91 16.42
CA TYR A 238 24.40 -14.33 16.69
C TYR A 238 25.31 -15.03 15.66
N ARG A 239 26.14 -14.26 14.94
CA ARG A 239 27.17 -14.79 14.04
C ARG A 239 28.42 -15.25 14.77
#